data_AF-A0A2S3Z6J6-F1
#
_entry.id   AF-A0A2S3Z6J6-F1
#
_cell.length_a   1.000
_cell.length_b   1.000
_cell.length_c   1.000
_cell.angle_alpha   90.00
_cell.angle_beta   90.00
_cell.angle_gamma   90.00
#
_symmetry.space_group_name_H-M   'P 1'
#
loop_
_entity.id
_entity.type
_entity.pdbx_description
1 polymer ?
#
loop_
_entity_poly.entity_id
_entity_poly.type
_entity_poly.pdbx_seq_one_letter_code
_entity_poly.pdbx_strand_id
1 'polypeptide(L)'
;MDHDDPANLANLGEEHSLEQEPSKPLPEWILEFRKLARYPSLWEAVTTTKVLDTEWQTPESNLVAHTNHILRNTFREQRVEGEFPGKLDSPVTERHIERVSVPLDGVNVPGLRIDSDPHVYSVGADLGDRIVTAVVARDYLPYVTLAFQTRA
;
A
#
# COMPACT_ATOMS: atom_id res chain seq x y z
N MET A 1 2.10 26.20 14.23
CA MET A 1 1.06 26.29 13.19
C MET A 1 -0.18 26.82 13.88
N ASP A 2 -0.84 27.82 13.28
CA ASP A 2 -2.10 28.35 13.80
C ASP A 2 -3.24 27.46 13.30
N HIS A 3 -3.96 26.83 14.23
CA HIS A 3 -5.03 25.90 13.90
C HIS A 3 -6.33 26.64 13.49
N ASP A 4 -6.45 27.92 13.85
CA ASP A 4 -7.63 28.75 13.56
C ASP A 4 -7.48 29.57 12.27
N ASP A 5 -6.43 29.33 11.46
CA ASP A 5 -6.25 29.99 10.18
C ASP A 5 -7.47 29.71 9.27
N PRO A 6 -8.24 30.72 8.85
CA PRO A 6 -9.42 30.53 8.01
C PRO A 6 -9.07 29.92 6.63
N ALA A 7 -7.79 29.90 6.23
CA ALA A 7 -7.32 29.14 5.08
C ALA A 7 -7.49 27.61 5.25
N ASN A 8 -7.52 27.09 6.48
CA ASN A 8 -7.81 25.68 6.76
C ASN A 8 -9.28 25.31 6.44
N LEU A 9 -10.15 26.30 6.29
CA LEU A 9 -11.57 26.15 5.95
C LEU A 9 -11.83 26.41 4.45
N ALA A 10 -10.78 26.56 3.64
CA ALA A 10 -10.94 26.73 2.20
C ALA A 10 -11.59 25.47 1.60
N ASN A 11 -12.68 25.67 0.86
CA ASN A 11 -13.35 24.60 0.14
C ASN A 11 -12.44 24.15 -1.02
N LEU A 12 -11.78 23.02 -0.84
CA LEU A 12 -10.97 22.38 -1.88
C LEU A 12 -11.95 21.76 -2.88
N GLY A 13 -12.26 22.48 -3.96
CA GLY A 13 -13.03 21.93 -5.08
C GLY A 13 -12.33 20.69 -5.67
N GLU A 14 -13.05 19.91 -6.47
CA GLU A 14 -12.63 18.57 -6.91
C GLU A 14 -11.31 18.49 -7.70
N GLU A 15 -10.69 19.60 -8.11
CA GLU A 15 -9.50 19.54 -8.97
C GLU A 15 -8.44 20.58 -8.62
N HIS A 16 -7.61 20.29 -7.62
CA HIS A 16 -6.26 20.84 -7.56
C HIS A 16 -5.30 19.87 -8.23
N SER A 17 -5.24 19.94 -9.57
CA SER A 17 -4.27 19.19 -10.35
C SER A 17 -2.85 19.47 -9.86
N LEU A 18 -2.01 18.43 -9.75
CA LEU A 18 -0.57 18.55 -9.45
C LEU A 18 0.18 19.41 -10.50
N GLU A 19 -0.47 19.72 -11.62
CA GLU A 19 0.00 20.61 -12.67
C GLU A 19 -0.15 22.11 -12.35
N GLN A 20 -1.03 22.48 -11.42
CA GLN A 20 -1.21 23.89 -11.04
C GLN A 20 -0.10 24.35 -10.09
N GLU A 21 0.33 25.59 -10.26
CA GLU A 21 1.28 26.23 -9.36
C GLU A 21 0.62 26.45 -7.98
N PRO A 22 1.32 26.16 -6.86
CA PRO A 22 0.75 26.37 -5.54
C PRO A 22 0.36 27.83 -5.32
N SER A 23 -0.84 28.06 -4.78
CA SER A 23 -1.33 29.42 -4.47
C SER A 23 -0.53 30.16 -3.40
N LYS A 24 0.31 29.43 -2.65
CA LYS A 24 1.22 29.96 -1.62
C LYS A 24 2.58 29.27 -1.77
N PRO A 25 3.68 29.95 -1.41
CA PRO A 25 5.00 29.32 -1.40
C PRO A 25 4.99 28.11 -0.46
N LEU A 26 5.35 26.95 -1.01
CA LEU A 26 5.47 25.70 -0.26
C LEU A 26 6.94 25.45 0.11
N PRO A 27 7.22 24.80 1.25
CA PRO A 27 8.55 24.29 1.55
C PRO A 27 9.10 23.44 0.41
N GLU A 28 10.42 23.49 0.20
CA GLU A 28 11.12 22.79 -0.90
C GLU A 28 10.81 21.29 -0.93
N TRP A 29 10.74 20.64 0.23
CA TRP A 29 10.40 19.22 0.34
C TRP A 29 8.98 18.89 -0.19
N ILE A 30 8.02 19.81 -0.09
CA ILE A 30 6.67 19.64 -0.66
C ILE A 30 6.72 19.82 -2.18
N LEU A 31 7.53 20.73 -2.70
CA LEU A 31 7.71 20.91 -4.13
C LEU A 31 8.36 19.67 -4.77
N GLU A 32 9.37 19.09 -4.11
CA GLU A 32 9.97 17.82 -4.54
C GLU A 32 8.97 16.67 -4.48
N PHE A 33 8.17 16.57 -3.41
CA PHE A 33 7.09 15.58 -3.33
C PHE A 33 6.06 15.76 -4.46
N ARG A 34 5.65 17.00 -4.78
CA ARG A 34 4.73 17.29 -5.89
C ARG A 34 5.30 16.86 -7.24
N LYS A 35 6.62 16.97 -7.47
CA LYS A 35 7.27 16.47 -8.69
C LYS A 35 7.21 14.94 -8.76
N LEU A 36 7.48 14.27 -7.65
CA LEU A 36 7.46 12.80 -7.57
C LEU A 36 6.04 12.23 -7.68
N ALA A 37 5.03 12.93 -7.15
CA ALA A 37 3.62 12.53 -7.20
C ALA A 37 3.04 12.49 -8.62
N ARG A 38 3.75 13.03 -9.62
CA ARG A 38 3.39 12.92 -11.05
C ARG A 38 3.72 11.56 -11.65
N TYR A 39 4.59 10.79 -11.00
CA TYR A 39 4.98 9.47 -11.46
C TYR A 39 4.17 8.39 -10.74
N PRO A 40 3.86 7.27 -11.42
CA PRO A 40 3.34 6.08 -10.76
C PRO A 40 4.20 5.71 -9.56
N SER A 41 3.59 5.68 -8.38
CA SER A 41 4.27 5.33 -7.13
C SER A 41 3.67 4.07 -6.54
N LEU A 42 4.53 3.20 -6.03
CA LEU A 42 4.16 2.03 -5.24
C LEU A 42 4.05 2.43 -3.77
N TRP A 43 3.20 3.41 -3.50
CA TRP A 43 3.00 3.92 -2.13
C TRP A 43 2.41 2.82 -1.24
N GLU A 44 2.98 2.64 -0.05
CA GLU A 44 2.61 1.58 0.91
C GLU A 44 2.69 0.16 0.34
N ALA A 45 3.30 -0.03 -0.83
CA ALA A 45 3.37 -1.33 -1.48
C ALA A 45 4.18 -2.35 -0.69
N VAL A 46 5.03 -1.91 0.24
CA VAL A 46 5.77 -2.78 1.15
C VAL A 46 5.51 -2.32 2.58
N THR A 47 5.20 -3.28 3.46
CA THR A 47 5.03 -3.04 4.90
C THR A 47 5.88 -4.04 5.67
N THR A 48 6.53 -3.57 6.74
CA THR A 48 7.22 -4.41 7.72
C THR A 48 6.53 -4.24 9.06
N THR A 49 5.84 -5.29 9.51
CA THR A 49 5.14 -5.32 10.80
C THR A 49 6.02 -5.98 11.84
N LYS A 50 6.32 -5.29 12.94
CA LYS A 50 6.92 -5.93 14.12
C LYS A 50 5.83 -6.73 14.84
N VAL A 51 6.10 -8.00 15.13
CA VAL A 51 5.15 -8.87 15.83
C VAL A 51 5.23 -8.59 17.33
N LEU A 52 4.14 -8.10 17.91
CA LEU A 52 3.97 -7.85 19.34
C LEU A 52 3.04 -8.89 19.97
N ASP A 53 2.07 -9.37 19.21
CA ASP A 53 1.11 -10.39 19.62
C ASP A 53 0.94 -11.43 18.50
N THR A 54 1.47 -12.62 18.74
CA THR A 54 1.47 -13.73 17.77
C THR A 54 0.10 -14.36 17.56
N GLU A 55 -0.87 -14.15 18.45
CA GLU A 55 -2.21 -14.72 18.32
C GLU A 55 -3.00 -14.03 17.19
N TRP A 56 -2.81 -12.71 17.03
CA TRP A 56 -3.57 -11.88 16.08
C TRP A 56 -2.73 -11.41 14.89
N GLN A 57 -1.42 -11.25 15.06
CA GLN A 57 -0.50 -10.77 14.02
C GLN A 57 0.20 -11.93 13.33
N THR A 58 -0.58 -12.78 12.66
CA THR A 58 -0.05 -13.86 11.83
C THR A 58 0.39 -13.33 10.45
N PRO A 59 1.28 -14.03 9.74
CA PRO A 59 1.64 -13.69 8.36
C PRO A 59 0.42 -13.64 7.44
N GLU A 60 -0.51 -14.57 7.61
CA GLU A 60 -1.76 -14.64 6.85
C GLU A 60 -2.66 -13.41 7.10
N SER A 61 -2.89 -13.06 8.37
CA SER A 61 -3.76 -11.93 8.72
C SER A 61 -3.17 -10.59 8.24
N ASN A 62 -1.85 -10.43 8.37
CA ASN A 62 -1.14 -9.24 7.87
C ASN A 62 -1.21 -9.11 6.36
N LEU A 63 -0.99 -10.20 5.60
CA LEU A 63 -1.06 -10.16 4.14
C LEU A 63 -2.46 -9.81 3.64
N VAL A 64 -3.50 -10.39 4.26
CA VAL A 64 -4.90 -10.08 3.94
C VAL A 64 -5.24 -8.64 4.28
N ALA A 65 -4.85 -8.18 5.47
CA ALA A 65 -5.11 -6.80 5.91
C ALA A 65 -4.42 -5.78 4.98
N HIS A 66 -3.15 -6.00 4.65
CA HIS A 66 -2.39 -5.13 3.76
C HIS A 66 -2.96 -5.12 2.35
N THR A 67 -3.34 -6.29 1.81
CA THR A 67 -3.96 -6.39 0.48
C THR A 67 -5.29 -5.62 0.42
N ASN A 68 -6.17 -5.82 1.40
CA ASN A 68 -7.45 -5.14 1.47
C ASN A 68 -7.30 -3.63 1.72
N HIS A 69 -6.24 -3.19 2.42
CA HIS A 69 -5.90 -1.78 2.57
C HIS A 69 -5.57 -1.13 1.23
N ILE A 70 -4.71 -1.76 0.42
CA ILE A 70 -4.37 -1.25 -0.92
C ILE A 70 -5.60 -1.26 -1.84
N LEU A 71 -6.40 -2.33 -1.84
CA LEU A 71 -7.64 -2.37 -2.62
C LEU A 71 -8.62 -1.25 -2.24
N ARG A 72 -8.76 -0.94 -0.95
CA ARG A 72 -9.65 0.12 -0.48
C ARG A 72 -9.16 1.52 -0.86
N ASN A 73 -7.85 1.77 -0.76
CA ASN A 73 -7.30 3.12 -0.90
C ASN A 73 -6.87 3.43 -2.33
N THR A 74 -6.22 2.49 -3.02
CA THR A 74 -5.71 2.70 -4.38
C THR A 74 -6.78 2.45 -5.44
N PHE A 75 -7.65 1.45 -5.23
CA PHE A 75 -8.68 1.05 -6.18
C PHE A 75 -10.09 1.45 -5.72
N ARG A 76 -10.20 2.57 -4.98
CA ARG A 76 -11.45 2.97 -4.32
C ARG A 76 -12.61 3.07 -5.31
N GLU A 77 -12.38 3.71 -6.46
CA GLU A 77 -13.41 3.91 -7.49
C GLU A 77 -13.90 2.59 -8.10
N GLN A 78 -13.05 1.57 -8.16
CA GLN A 78 -13.38 0.26 -8.73
C GLN A 78 -13.88 -0.74 -7.69
N ARG A 79 -13.55 -0.54 -6.40
CA ARG A 79 -13.70 -1.58 -5.36
C ARG A 79 -14.49 -1.15 -4.15
N VAL A 80 -14.81 0.13 -3.96
CA VAL A 80 -15.47 0.61 -2.73
C VAL A 80 -16.84 1.20 -3.05
N GLU A 81 -17.87 0.58 -2.51
CA GLU A 81 -19.25 1.05 -2.63
C GLU A 81 -19.67 1.90 -1.43
N GLY A 82 -20.43 2.97 -1.68
CA GLY A 82 -21.02 3.82 -0.65
C GLY A 82 -20.13 4.97 -0.15
N GLU A 83 -20.68 5.73 0.79
CA GLU A 83 -20.01 6.88 1.40
C GLU A 83 -18.87 6.46 2.33
N PHE A 84 -17.90 7.36 2.53
CA PHE A 84 -16.71 7.11 3.36
C PHE A 84 -17.10 6.57 4.76
N PRO A 85 -16.52 5.43 5.21
CA PRO A 85 -15.36 4.73 4.64
C PRO A 85 -15.67 3.73 3.51
N GLY A 86 -16.95 3.45 3.24
CA GLY A 86 -17.41 2.55 2.18
C GLY A 86 -17.21 1.06 2.47
N LYS A 87 -17.80 0.20 1.63
CA LYS A 87 -17.68 -1.26 1.69
C LYS A 87 -16.80 -1.76 0.55
N LEU A 88 -15.77 -2.54 0.88
CA LEU A 88 -14.93 -3.18 -0.12
C LEU A 88 -15.70 -4.32 -0.79
N ASP A 89 -15.88 -4.24 -2.10
CA ASP A 89 -16.40 -5.33 -2.91
C ASP A 89 -15.37 -6.47 -2.97
N SER A 90 -15.87 -7.70 -2.87
CA SER A 90 -15.09 -8.95 -3.01
C SER A 90 -13.71 -8.91 -2.33
N PRO A 91 -13.64 -8.68 -1.00
CA PRO A 91 -12.38 -8.58 -0.29
C PRO A 91 -11.60 -9.89 -0.34
N VAL A 92 -10.27 -9.80 -0.33
CA VAL A 92 -9.45 -11.00 -0.15
C VAL A 92 -9.58 -11.49 1.29
N THR A 93 -9.40 -12.80 1.46
CA THR A 93 -9.43 -13.51 2.74
C THR A 93 -8.37 -14.61 2.71
N GLU A 94 -8.08 -15.24 3.84
CA GLU A 94 -7.04 -16.25 3.96
C GLU A 94 -7.22 -17.45 3.01
N ARG A 95 -8.44 -17.75 2.55
CA ARG A 95 -8.70 -18.81 1.57
C ARG A 95 -8.03 -18.59 0.21
N HIS A 96 -7.64 -17.35 -0.09
CA HIS A 96 -6.97 -16.96 -1.33
C HIS A 96 -5.45 -17.05 -1.21
N ILE A 97 -4.94 -17.41 -0.02
CA ILE A 97 -3.51 -17.52 0.23
C ILE A 97 -2.99 -18.86 -0.28
N GLU A 98 -1.91 -18.78 -1.03
CA GLU A 98 -1.09 -19.91 -1.44
C GLU A 98 0.24 -19.88 -0.71
N ARG A 99 0.72 -21.05 -0.28
CA ARG A 99 2.07 -21.19 0.29
C ARG A 99 3.08 -21.29 -0.84
N VAL A 100 4.07 -20.42 -0.84
CA VAL A 100 5.08 -20.31 -1.90
C VAL A 100 6.47 -20.10 -1.30
N SER A 101 7.49 -20.07 -2.15
CA SER A 101 8.81 -19.55 -1.78
C SER A 101 8.95 -18.10 -2.22
N VAL A 102 9.49 -17.25 -1.33
CA VAL A 102 9.73 -15.83 -1.60
C VAL A 102 11.23 -15.54 -1.56
N PRO A 103 11.80 -14.81 -2.53
CA PRO A 103 13.19 -14.39 -2.49
C PRO A 103 13.43 -13.33 -1.40
N LEU A 104 14.35 -13.62 -0.48
CA LEU A 104 14.87 -12.71 0.54
C LEU A 104 16.39 -12.82 0.60
N ASP A 105 17.10 -11.70 0.43
CA ASP A 105 18.57 -11.64 0.41
C ASP A 105 19.20 -12.67 -0.55
N GLY A 106 18.53 -12.93 -1.69
CA GLY A 106 18.97 -13.91 -2.70
C GLY A 106 18.70 -15.37 -2.36
N VAL A 107 18.06 -15.66 -1.21
CA VAL A 107 17.69 -17.01 -0.77
C VAL A 107 16.17 -17.15 -0.78
N ASN A 108 15.67 -18.35 -1.09
CA ASN A 108 14.24 -18.65 -1.03
C ASN A 108 13.82 -19.01 0.40
N VAL A 109 12.87 -18.26 0.97
CA VAL A 109 12.27 -18.54 2.28
C VAL A 109 10.80 -18.97 2.14
N PRO A 110 10.22 -19.71 3.10
CA PRO A 110 8.78 -19.95 3.13
C PRO A 110 8.02 -18.63 3.15
N GLY A 111 6.98 -18.53 2.33
CA GLY A 111 6.16 -17.33 2.25
C GLY A 111 4.75 -17.63 1.76
N LEU A 112 4.00 -16.56 1.59
CA LEU A 112 2.61 -16.53 1.24
C LEU A 112 2.39 -15.69 -0.01
N ARG A 113 1.38 -16.03 -0.80
CA ARG A 113 1.00 -15.30 -2.00
C ARG A 113 -0.51 -15.19 -2.13
N ILE A 114 -0.98 -14.05 -2.61
CA ILE A 114 -2.33 -13.88 -3.15
C ILE A 114 -2.18 -13.43 -4.61
N ASP A 115 -2.55 -14.32 -5.54
CA ASP A 115 -2.49 -14.08 -6.99
C ASP A 115 -3.86 -14.32 -7.67
N SER A 116 -4.93 -14.33 -6.88
CA SER A 116 -6.29 -14.53 -7.38
C SER A 116 -7.08 -13.22 -7.54
N ASP A 117 -6.65 -12.12 -6.92
CA ASP A 117 -7.31 -10.82 -7.10
C ASP A 117 -6.96 -10.21 -8.48
N PRO A 118 -7.92 -9.63 -9.21
CA PRO A 118 -7.67 -9.08 -10.54
C PRO A 118 -6.87 -7.77 -10.57
N HIS A 119 -6.78 -7.02 -9.47
CA HIS A 119 -6.11 -5.72 -9.44
C HIS A 119 -4.72 -5.78 -8.83
N VAL A 120 -4.49 -6.70 -7.89
CA VAL A 120 -3.24 -6.77 -7.13
C VAL A 120 -2.64 -8.16 -7.11
N TYR A 121 -1.33 -8.18 -6.90
CA TYR A 121 -0.54 -9.34 -6.54
C TYR A 121 0.12 -9.07 -5.20
N SER A 122 -0.01 -10.02 -4.27
CA SER A 122 0.50 -9.86 -2.92
C SER A 122 1.43 -11.00 -2.55
N VAL A 123 2.52 -10.70 -1.85
CA VAL A 123 3.44 -11.67 -1.26
C VAL A 123 3.77 -11.28 0.17
N GLY A 124 4.04 -12.27 1.02
CA GLY A 124 4.50 -12.03 2.37
C GLY A 124 5.44 -13.11 2.86
N ALA A 125 6.26 -12.77 3.84
CA ALA A 125 7.15 -13.71 4.51
C ALA A 125 7.19 -13.43 6.02
N ASP A 126 7.29 -14.50 6.78
CA ASP A 126 7.54 -14.46 8.23
C ASP A 126 9.05 -14.52 8.48
N LEU A 127 9.58 -13.54 9.20
CA LEU A 127 10.99 -13.47 9.58
C LEU A 127 11.19 -13.74 11.08
N GLY A 128 10.16 -14.24 11.77
CA GLY A 128 10.17 -14.61 13.18
C GLY A 128 9.74 -13.46 14.10
N ASP A 129 10.50 -12.38 14.14
CA ASP A 129 10.19 -11.19 14.97
C ASP A 129 9.41 -10.10 14.21
N ARG A 130 9.27 -10.27 12.91
CA ARG A 130 8.62 -9.34 11.99
C ARG A 130 8.03 -10.10 10.81
N ILE A 131 6.98 -9.51 10.25
CA ILE A 131 6.33 -9.96 9.03
C ILE A 131 6.58 -8.90 7.98
N VAL A 132 6.97 -9.31 6.78
CA VAL A 132 7.08 -8.42 5.63
C VAL A 132 6.02 -8.80 4.61
N THR A 133 5.32 -7.80 4.09
CA THR A 133 4.32 -7.96 3.04
C THR A 133 4.60 -6.97 1.92
N ALA A 134 4.35 -7.41 0.68
CA ALA A 134 4.33 -6.55 -0.48
C ALA A 134 3.03 -6.76 -1.27
N VAL A 135 2.40 -5.67 -1.69
CA VAL A 135 1.17 -5.65 -2.48
C VAL A 135 1.39 -4.70 -3.65
N VAL A 136 1.27 -5.22 -4.86
CA VAL A 136 1.61 -4.49 -6.09
C VAL A 136 0.44 -4.56 -7.04
N ALA A 137 0.06 -3.41 -7.61
CA ALA A 137 -0.92 -3.37 -8.68
C ALA A 137 -0.40 -4.19 -9.88
N ARG A 138 -1.27 -5.02 -10.47
CA ARG A 138 -0.86 -5.94 -11.55
C ARG A 138 -0.23 -5.23 -12.73
N ASP A 139 -0.71 -4.03 -13.05
CA ASP A 139 -0.19 -3.19 -14.14
C ASP A 139 1.30 -2.86 -13.97
N TYR A 140 1.83 -2.92 -12.74
CA TYR A 140 3.24 -2.67 -12.46
C TYR A 140 4.11 -3.93 -12.46
N LEU A 141 3.53 -5.12 -12.34
CA LEU A 141 4.29 -6.38 -12.25
C LEU A 141 5.27 -6.60 -13.42
N PRO A 142 4.94 -6.25 -14.68
CA PRO A 142 5.90 -6.40 -15.79
C PRO A 142 7.15 -5.53 -15.66
N TYR A 143 7.11 -4.49 -14.82
CA TYR A 143 8.16 -3.48 -14.71
C TYR A 143 8.97 -3.62 -13.40
N VAL A 144 8.63 -4.57 -12.53
CA VAL A 144 9.28 -4.74 -11.23
C VAL A 144 9.69 -6.18 -10.98
N THR A 145 10.81 -6.36 -10.29
CA THR A 145 11.21 -7.64 -9.72
C THR A 145 10.87 -7.62 -8.23
N LEU A 146 10.07 -8.60 -7.77
CA LEU A 146 9.71 -8.72 -6.37
C LEU A 146 10.73 -9.59 -5.63
N ALA A 147 11.53 -8.94 -4.78
CA ALA A 147 12.45 -9.58 -3.86
C ALA A 147 12.60 -8.71 -2.61
N PHE A 148 12.66 -9.34 -1.44
CA PHE A 148 12.98 -8.64 -0.19
C PHE A 148 14.49 -8.53 0.00
N GLN A 149 14.93 -7.38 0.51
CA GLN A 149 16.33 -7.14 0.87
C GLN A 149 16.41 -6.51 2.25
N THR A 150 17.31 -7.02 3.08
CA THR A 150 17.67 -6.41 4.36
C THR A 150 18.55 -5.18 4.08
N ARG A 151 18.14 -4.01 4.57
CA ARG A 151 18.97 -2.79 4.54
C ARG A 151 19.78 -2.68 5.82
N ALA A 152 21.10 -2.53 5.67
CA ALA A 152 22.05 -2.25 6.76
C ALA A 152 22.03 -0.76 7.17
#